data_AF-A0A225C9P8-F1
#
_entry.id   AF-A0A225C9P8-F1
#
_cell.length_a   1.000
_cell.length_b   1.000
_cell.length_c   1.000
_cell.angle_alpha   90.00
_cell.angle_beta   90.00
_cell.angle_gamma   90.00
#
_symmetry.space_group_name_H-M   'P 1'
#
loop_
_entity.id
_entity.type
_entity.pdbx_description
1 polymer ?
#
loop_
_entity_poly.entity_id
_entity_poly.type
_entity_poly.pdbx_seq_one_letter_code
_entity_poly.pdbx_strand_id
1 'polypeptide(L)'
;MTRHLRTTAGVLAAVALLSGCAGAAPSNPDKDAVSQLALDATSPAPGDTEAVVDAWQWSDGWAVLVRGDGKNPQGPYTNWEAYGFEPDGGSWKQTRYELVDSSSTPDRTPHRATCTALAKTQEEAQTCAALDD
;
A
#
# COMPACT_ATOMS: atom_id res chain seq x y z
N MET A 1 -1.93 30.53 -49.99
CA MET A 1 -1.81 30.80 -48.54
C MET A 1 -0.54 30.15 -48.02
N THR A 2 -0.02 30.65 -46.90
CA THR A 2 1.18 30.25 -46.14
C THR A 2 2.53 30.81 -46.57
N ARG A 3 2.98 31.80 -45.79
CA ARG A 3 4.38 32.22 -45.65
C ARG A 3 4.65 32.58 -44.18
N HIS A 4 5.75 32.02 -43.68
CA HIS A 4 6.54 32.38 -42.48
C HIS A 4 5.88 32.04 -41.11
N LEU A 5 6.59 31.59 -40.08
CA LEU A 5 7.93 31.98 -39.59
C LEU A 5 8.79 30.80 -39.08
N ARG A 6 10.11 31.02 -39.11
CA ARG A 6 11.17 30.29 -38.40
C ARG A 6 11.58 31.05 -37.12
N THR A 7 12.28 30.33 -36.24
CA THR A 7 13.28 30.77 -35.22
C THR A 7 12.69 31.45 -33.96
N THR A 8 13.18 31.24 -32.73
CA THR A 8 14.55 30.92 -32.25
C THR A 8 14.52 30.48 -30.77
N ALA A 9 15.40 29.54 -30.42
CA ALA A 9 16.32 29.50 -29.26
C ALA A 9 15.88 29.85 -27.81
N GLY A 10 16.29 28.95 -26.89
CA GLY A 10 16.71 29.24 -25.51
C GLY A 10 15.54 29.41 -24.53
N VAL A 11 15.54 28.86 -23.32
CA VAL A 11 16.64 28.59 -22.39
C VAL A 11 16.23 27.41 -21.50
N LEU A 12 17.15 26.46 -21.33
CA LEU A 12 17.12 25.44 -20.28
C LEU A 12 17.17 26.14 -18.91
N ALA A 13 16.04 26.21 -18.21
CA ALA A 13 16.05 26.49 -16.79
C ALA A 13 16.35 25.19 -16.04
N ALA A 14 17.65 24.94 -15.82
CA ALA A 14 18.11 23.98 -14.83
C ALA A 14 17.62 24.46 -13.45
N VAL A 15 16.59 23.81 -12.93
CA VAL A 15 16.16 23.99 -11.55
C VAL A 15 17.29 23.47 -10.68
N ALA A 16 17.78 24.36 -9.82
CA ALA A 16 18.85 24.13 -8.88
C ALA A 16 18.62 22.83 -8.11
N LEU A 17 19.60 21.93 -8.21
CA LEU A 17 19.77 20.78 -7.36
C LEU A 17 19.89 21.28 -5.92
N LEU A 18 18.79 21.16 -5.16
CA LEU A 18 18.82 21.15 -3.71
C LEU A 18 19.61 19.90 -3.29
N SER A 19 20.90 20.11 -3.08
CA SER A 19 21.78 19.14 -2.46
C SER A 19 21.35 18.89 -1.02
N GLY A 20 20.95 17.65 -0.73
CA GLY A 20 21.32 17.00 0.51
C GLY A 20 20.29 17.02 1.63
N CYS A 21 19.24 16.21 1.49
CA CYS A 21 18.90 15.27 2.55
C CYS A 21 18.91 13.87 1.96
N ALA A 22 19.43 12.93 2.73
CA ALA A 22 19.77 11.57 2.34
C ALA A 22 18.67 10.85 1.56
N GLY A 23 19.08 9.96 0.66
CA GLY A 23 18.22 9.26 -0.28
C GLY A 23 16.96 8.68 0.35
N ALA A 24 15.82 9.27 0.02
CA ALA A 24 14.58 8.54 -0.05
C ALA A 24 14.54 7.87 -1.43
N ALA A 25 14.21 6.58 -1.48
CA ALA A 25 13.69 5.97 -2.70
C ALA A 25 12.61 6.90 -3.30
N PRO A 26 12.36 6.89 -4.63
CA PRO A 26 11.30 7.70 -5.21
C PRO A 26 10.00 7.48 -4.41
N SER A 27 9.61 8.51 -3.64
CA SER A 27 8.43 8.48 -2.79
C SER A 27 7.22 8.40 -3.70
N ASN A 28 6.45 7.32 -3.59
CA ASN A 28 5.15 7.24 -4.23
C ASN A 28 4.14 7.81 -3.23
N PRO A 29 3.65 9.05 -3.43
CA PRO A 29 2.79 9.71 -2.44
C PRO A 29 1.49 8.95 -2.19
N ASP A 30 0.99 8.20 -3.18
CA ASP A 30 -0.19 7.37 -3.01
C ASP A 30 0.12 6.17 -2.12
N LYS A 31 1.27 5.51 -2.34
CA LYS A 31 1.75 4.42 -1.47
C LYS A 31 1.88 4.88 -0.02
N ASP A 32 2.47 6.05 0.20
CA ASP A 32 2.66 6.61 1.54
C ASP A 32 1.32 6.97 2.19
N ALA A 33 0.39 7.56 1.43
CA ALA A 33 -0.94 7.93 1.92
C ALA A 33 -1.76 6.69 2.34
N VAL A 34 -1.84 5.65 1.51
CA VAL A 34 -2.58 4.43 1.86
C VAL A 34 -1.90 3.65 2.98
N SER A 35 -0.57 3.68 3.06
CA SER A 35 0.19 3.06 4.14
C SER A 35 -0.12 3.72 5.48
N GLN A 36 -0.18 5.05 5.53
CA GLN A 36 -0.57 5.77 6.74
C GLN A 36 -2.04 5.51 7.10
N LEU A 37 -2.94 5.52 6.12
CA LEU A 37 -4.35 5.21 6.36
C LEU A 37 -4.55 3.80 6.93
N ALA A 38 -3.75 2.82 6.51
CA ALA A 38 -3.79 1.47 7.06
C ALA A 38 -3.37 1.47 8.55
N LEU A 39 -2.30 2.18 8.91
CA LEU A 39 -1.87 2.33 10.30
C LEU A 39 -2.83 3.16 11.16
N ASP A 40 -3.59 4.07 10.57
CA ASP A 40 -4.61 4.84 11.29
C ASP A 40 -5.89 4.02 11.49
N ALA A 41 -6.13 3.02 10.64
CA ALA A 41 -7.28 2.12 10.71
C ALA A 41 -7.10 0.97 11.72
N THR A 42 -5.86 0.71 12.16
CA THR A 42 -5.59 -0.25 13.22
C THR A 42 -5.93 0.34 14.60
N SER A 43 -5.95 -0.52 15.62
CA SER A 43 -6.15 -0.12 17.01
C SER A 43 -5.38 -1.06 17.93
N PRO A 44 -4.04 -0.95 17.97
CA PRO A 44 -3.20 -1.88 18.68
C PRO A 44 -3.48 -1.82 20.19
N ALA A 45 -3.42 -2.98 20.85
CA ALA A 45 -3.53 -3.01 22.31
C ALA A 45 -2.31 -2.31 22.94
N PRO A 46 -2.41 -1.77 24.17
CA PRO A 46 -1.28 -1.13 24.82
C PRO A 46 -0.06 -2.05 24.91
N GLY A 47 1.06 -1.63 24.30
CA GLY A 47 2.30 -2.37 24.28
C GLY A 47 2.52 -3.22 23.01
N ASP A 48 1.51 -3.31 22.14
CA ASP A 48 1.67 -3.86 20.80
C ASP A 48 2.34 -2.84 19.87
N THR A 49 2.97 -3.32 18.82
CA THR A 49 3.59 -2.52 17.76
C THR A 49 3.04 -2.92 16.41
N GLU A 50 2.87 -1.95 15.52
CA GLU A 50 2.42 -2.19 14.16
C GLU A 50 3.37 -1.55 13.16
N ALA A 51 3.53 -2.21 12.01
CA ALA A 51 4.33 -1.71 10.92
C ALA A 51 3.72 -2.11 9.58
N VAL A 52 3.73 -1.17 8.64
CA VAL A 52 3.48 -1.50 7.23
C VAL A 52 4.64 -2.34 6.72
N VAL A 53 4.31 -3.50 6.20
CA VAL A 53 5.27 -4.45 5.63
C VAL A 53 5.53 -4.07 4.18
N ASP A 54 4.44 -3.89 3.42
CA ASP A 54 4.50 -3.40 2.05
C ASP A 54 3.10 -2.92 1.61
N ALA A 55 3.06 -2.25 0.46
CA ALA A 55 1.84 -1.83 -0.20
C ALA A 55 1.98 -1.98 -1.73
N TRP A 56 0.96 -2.55 -2.35
CA TRP A 56 0.91 -2.87 -3.78
C TRP A 56 -0.23 -2.15 -4.46
N GLN A 57 0.06 -1.58 -5.62
CA GLN A 57 -0.96 -1.02 -6.49
C GLN A 57 -1.66 -2.15 -7.25
N TRP A 58 -2.99 -2.09 -7.34
CA TRP A 58 -3.79 -3.05 -8.09
C TRP A 58 -4.89 -2.33 -8.87
N SER A 59 -4.79 -2.34 -10.20
CA SER A 59 -5.66 -1.54 -11.07
C SER A 59 -5.60 -0.05 -10.67
N ASP A 60 -6.70 0.47 -10.12
CA ASP A 60 -6.93 1.83 -9.65
C ASP A 60 -6.86 1.94 -8.11
N GLY A 61 -6.77 0.81 -7.41
CA GLY A 61 -6.69 0.75 -5.95
C GLY A 61 -5.32 0.36 -5.41
N TRP A 62 -5.26 0.21 -4.09
CA TRP A 62 -4.09 -0.23 -3.35
C TRP A 62 -4.46 -1.29 -2.34
N ALA A 63 -3.52 -2.17 -2.05
CA ALA A 63 -3.56 -3.02 -0.88
C ALA A 63 -2.33 -2.77 0.00
N VAL A 64 -2.54 -2.80 1.31
CA VAL A 64 -1.50 -2.57 2.31
C VAL A 64 -1.50 -3.73 3.28
N LEU A 65 -0.32 -4.31 3.54
CA LEU A 65 -0.14 -5.31 4.57
C LEU A 65 0.49 -4.67 5.81
N VAL A 66 -0.18 -4.84 6.95
CA VAL A 66 0.30 -4.42 8.27
C VAL A 66 0.62 -5.65 9.09
N ARG A 67 1.76 -5.64 9.78
CA ARG A 67 2.12 -6.62 10.79
C ARG A 67 1.96 -6.00 12.17
N GLY A 68 1.19 -6.66 13.03
CA GLY A 68 1.11 -6.38 14.45
C GLY A 68 1.94 -7.40 15.23
N ASP A 69 2.78 -6.93 16.13
CA ASP A 69 3.55 -7.75 17.07
C ASP A 69 3.15 -7.36 18.50
N GLY A 70 2.81 -8.34 19.32
CA GLY A 70 2.28 -8.12 20.66
C GLY A 70 2.64 -9.20 21.65
N LYS A 71 2.14 -9.07 22.88
CA LYS A 71 2.34 -10.08 23.93
C LYS A 71 1.10 -10.23 24.80
N ASN A 72 0.67 -11.47 24.97
CA ASN A 72 -0.41 -11.86 25.88
C ASN A 72 0.10 -12.87 26.94
N PRO A 73 -0.73 -13.31 27.91
CA PRO A 73 -0.31 -14.30 28.91
C PRO A 73 0.18 -15.64 28.35
N GLN A 74 -0.18 -15.99 27.12
CA GLN A 74 0.23 -17.21 26.42
C GLN A 74 1.58 -17.06 25.72
N GLY A 75 2.08 -15.84 25.52
CA GLY A 75 3.37 -15.56 24.91
C GLY A 75 3.34 -14.38 23.93
N PRO A 76 4.44 -14.16 23.20
CA PRO A 76 4.42 -13.25 22.07
C PRO A 76 3.47 -13.76 20.99
N TYR A 77 2.81 -12.84 20.28
CA TYR A 77 2.04 -13.14 19.09
C TYR A 77 2.39 -12.17 17.98
N THR A 78 2.11 -12.61 16.76
CA THR A 78 2.15 -11.78 15.56
C THR A 78 0.82 -11.96 14.83
N ASN A 79 0.16 -10.86 14.52
CA ASN A 79 -1.00 -10.81 13.63
C ASN A 79 -0.62 -10.07 12.35
N TRP A 80 -1.32 -10.40 11.27
CA TRP A 80 -1.13 -9.81 9.97
C TRP A 80 -2.49 -9.34 9.46
N GLU A 81 -2.55 -8.16 8.87
CA GLU A 81 -3.78 -7.51 8.45
C GLU A 81 -3.60 -6.90 7.07
N ALA A 82 -4.52 -7.22 6.15
CA ALA A 82 -4.52 -6.65 4.81
C ALA A 82 -5.68 -5.67 4.64
N TYR A 83 -5.36 -4.48 4.13
CA TYR A 83 -6.30 -3.39 3.91
C TYR A 83 -6.39 -3.07 2.43
N GLY A 84 -7.61 -3.00 1.89
CA GLY A 84 -7.88 -2.56 0.52
C GLY A 84 -8.35 -1.11 0.47
N PHE A 85 -7.82 -0.32 -0.46
CA PHE A 85 -8.15 1.09 -0.67
C PHE A 85 -8.51 1.36 -2.13
N GLU A 86 -9.54 2.20 -2.34
CA GLU A 86 -9.93 2.70 -3.65
C GLU A 86 -9.95 4.25 -3.67
N PRO A 87 -9.76 4.89 -4.84
CA PRO A 87 -9.87 6.33 -4.97
C PRO A 87 -11.29 6.82 -4.64
N ASP A 88 -11.40 7.87 -3.84
CA ASP A 88 -12.66 8.53 -3.50
C ASP A 88 -12.49 10.05 -3.54
N GLY A 89 -12.89 10.67 -4.66
CA GLY A 89 -12.97 12.13 -4.79
C GLY A 89 -11.65 12.89 -4.54
N GLY A 90 -10.49 12.27 -4.82
CA GLY A 90 -9.17 12.84 -4.54
C GLY A 90 -8.55 12.42 -3.20
N SER A 91 -9.22 11.52 -2.49
CA SER A 91 -8.71 10.83 -1.30
C SER A 91 -8.73 9.31 -1.51
N TRP A 92 -8.38 8.54 -0.47
CA TRP A 92 -8.44 7.09 -0.46
C TRP A 92 -9.48 6.63 0.54
N LYS A 93 -10.30 5.65 0.17
CA LYS A 93 -11.29 5.04 1.03
C LYS A 93 -10.97 3.58 1.27
N GLN A 94 -10.95 3.15 2.53
CA GLN A 94 -10.86 1.74 2.86
C GLN A 94 -12.12 1.02 2.38
N THR A 95 -11.95 0.01 1.53
CA THR A 95 -13.05 -0.78 0.98
C THR A 95 -13.14 -2.17 1.59
N ARG A 96 -12.04 -2.70 2.12
CA ARG A 96 -12.00 -4.03 2.75
C ARG A 96 -10.89 -4.16 3.79
N TYR A 97 -11.07 -5.17 4.64
CA TYR A 97 -10.14 -5.59 5.68
C TYR A 97 -10.16 -7.12 5.74
N GLU A 98 -9.00 -7.74 5.89
CA GLU A 98 -8.86 -9.18 6.13
C GLU A 98 -7.83 -9.43 7.22
N LEU A 99 -8.21 -10.21 8.25
CA LEU A 99 -7.27 -10.74 9.22
C LEU A 99 -6.58 -11.95 8.59
N VAL A 100 -5.26 -11.90 8.55
CA VAL A 100 -4.43 -12.90 7.91
C VAL A 100 -3.96 -13.88 8.98
N ASP A 101 -4.51 -15.10 8.95
CA ASP A 101 -4.21 -16.11 9.96
C ASP A 101 -2.70 -16.42 10.04
N SER A 102 -2.18 -16.34 11.26
CA SER A 102 -0.85 -16.76 11.71
C SER A 102 -0.40 -18.16 11.26
N SER A 103 -1.33 -19.08 10.98
CA SER A 103 -1.00 -20.43 10.49
C SER A 103 -0.58 -20.47 9.02
N SER A 104 -0.93 -19.44 8.26
CA SER A 104 -0.50 -19.25 6.88
C SER A 104 0.81 -18.45 6.89
N THR A 105 1.92 -19.18 6.77
CA THR A 105 3.30 -18.66 6.75
C THR A 105 3.45 -17.32 6.02
N PRO A 106 4.22 -16.35 6.56
CA PRO A 106 4.37 -14.99 6.05
C PRO A 106 4.84 -14.88 4.59
N ASP A 107 5.42 -15.95 4.03
CA ASP A 107 5.83 -16.01 2.62
C ASP A 107 4.66 -16.26 1.64
N ARG A 108 3.45 -16.59 2.14
CA ARG A 108 2.25 -16.94 1.34
C ARG A 108 1.03 -16.04 1.58
N THR A 109 1.17 -15.07 2.48
CA THR A 109 0.06 -14.32 3.06
C THR A 109 -0.12 -12.88 2.57
N PRO A 110 0.91 -12.17 2.08
CA PRO A 110 0.73 -10.81 1.57
C PRO A 110 -0.18 -10.73 0.34
N HIS A 111 0.10 -11.52 -0.71
CA HIS A 111 -0.63 -11.42 -1.98
C HIS A 111 -2.00 -12.08 -1.89
N ARG A 112 -2.13 -13.22 -1.23
CA ARG A 112 -3.43 -13.87 -1.03
C ARG A 112 -4.39 -12.98 -0.26
N ALA A 113 -3.92 -12.38 0.84
CA ALA A 113 -4.73 -11.48 1.66
C ALA A 113 -5.04 -10.18 0.91
N THR A 114 -4.05 -9.61 0.21
CA THR A 114 -4.21 -8.44 -0.67
C THR A 114 -5.23 -8.69 -1.78
N CYS A 115 -5.14 -9.82 -2.48
CA CYS A 115 -6.09 -10.22 -3.52
C CYS A 115 -7.49 -10.38 -2.92
N THR A 116 -7.60 -11.06 -1.77
CA THR A 116 -8.89 -11.25 -1.10
C THR A 116 -9.48 -9.91 -0.62
N ALA A 117 -8.65 -9.00 -0.12
CA ALA A 117 -9.05 -7.64 0.28
C ALA A 117 -9.53 -6.81 -0.92
N LEU A 118 -9.15 -7.15 -2.15
CA LEU A 118 -9.56 -6.41 -3.34
C LEU A 118 -10.64 -7.12 -4.19
N ALA A 119 -10.91 -8.40 -3.91
CA ALA A 119 -11.97 -9.13 -4.60
C ALA A 119 -13.32 -8.42 -4.40
N LYS A 120 -14.02 -8.12 -5.49
CA LYS A 120 -15.34 -7.45 -5.48
C LYS A 120 -16.48 -8.47 -5.56
N THR A 121 -16.17 -9.69 -5.97
CA THR A 121 -17.10 -10.79 -6.13
C THR A 121 -16.65 -12.03 -5.35
N GLN A 122 -17.58 -12.96 -5.13
CA GLN A 122 -17.28 -14.24 -4.49
C GLN A 122 -16.36 -15.12 -5.38
N GLU A 123 -16.49 -15.03 -6.70
CA GLU A 123 -15.66 -15.76 -7.67
C GLU A 123 -14.21 -15.25 -7.66
N GLU A 124 -14.00 -13.94 -7.58
CA GLU A 124 -12.67 -13.36 -7.38
C GLU A 124 -12.08 -13.78 -6.03
N ALA A 125 -12.87 -13.79 -4.96
CA ALA A 125 -12.39 -14.22 -3.64
C ALA A 125 -11.96 -15.69 -3.63
N GLN A 126 -12.67 -16.57 -4.36
CA GLN A 126 -12.28 -17.97 -4.52
C GLN A 126 -11.00 -18.13 -5.35
N THR A 127 -10.84 -17.31 -6.39
CA THR A 127 -9.60 -17.27 -7.20
C THR A 127 -8.42 -16.82 -6.35
N CYS A 128 -8.62 -15.78 -5.53
CA CYS A 128 -7.61 -15.32 -4.57
C CYS A 128 -7.27 -16.40 -3.55
N ALA A 129 -8.25 -17.13 -3.01
CA ALA A 129 -8.02 -18.21 -2.04
C ALA A 129 -7.19 -19.37 -2.61
N ALA A 130 -7.15 -19.53 -3.94
CA ALA A 130 -6.35 -20.52 -4.63
C ALA A 130 -4.89 -20.09 -4.87
N LEU A 131 -4.53 -18.82 -4.62
CA LEU A 131 -3.16 -18.34 -4.69
C LEU A 131 -2.33 -18.93 -3.54
N ASP A 132 -1.19 -19.51 -3.89
CA ASP A 132 -0.27 -20.21 -3.01
C ASP A 132 0.98 -19.39 -2.63
N ASP A 133 1.09 -18.15 -3.10
CA ASP A 133 2.15 -17.16 -2.86
C ASP A 133 1.65 -15.71 -2.65
#